data_AF-A0A2T4PZ46-F1
#
_entry.id   AF-A0A2T4PZ46-F1
#
_cell.length_a   1.000
_cell.length_b   1.000
_cell.length_c   1.000
_cell.angle_alpha   90.00
_cell.angle_beta   90.00
_cell.angle_gamma   90.00
#
_symmetry.space_group_name_H-M   'P 1'
#
loop_
_entity.id
_entity.type
_entity.pdbx_description
1 polymer ?
#
loop_
_entity_poly.entity_id
_entity_poly.type
_entity_poly.pdbx_seq_one_letter_code
_entity_poly.pdbx_strand_id
1 'polypeptide(L)' 'MFITLKHLYEVKLFTKEKLALSTKYNWITPEQYKEITGDKYEPQA' A
#
# COMPACT_ATOMS: atom_id res chain seq x y z
N MET A 1 -4.16 -7.30 -7.03
CA MET A 1 -4.52 -6.18 -6.14
C MET A 1 -3.65 -4.94 -6.30
N PHE A 2 -2.38 -5.08 -6.68
CA PHE A 2 -1.46 -3.95 -6.85
C PHE A 2 -1.99 -2.77 -7.68
N ILE A 3 -2.42 -3.03 -8.93
CA ILE A 3 -2.91 -1.97 -9.85
C ILE A 3 -4.09 -1.20 -9.24
N THR A 4 -5.05 -1.91 -8.64
CA THR A 4 -6.21 -1.30 -8.00
C THR A 4 -5.80 -0.42 -6.82
N LEU A 5 -4.91 -0.90 -5.94
CA LEU A 5 -4.44 -0.12 -4.78
C LEU A 5 -3.63 1.10 -5.19
N LYS A 6 -2.81 0.97 -6.24
CA LYS A 6 -2.10 2.08 -6.86
C LYS A 6 -3.07 3.14 -7.35
N HIS A 7 -4.08 2.74 -8.13
CA HIS A 7 -5.08 3.66 -8.66
C HIS A 7 -5.87 4.35 -7.55
N LEU A 8 -6.30 3.60 -6.52
CA LEU A 8 -7.02 4.15 -5.37
C LEU A 8 -6.15 5.16 -4.59
N TYR A 9 -4.85 4.94 -4.49
CA TYR A 9 -3.90 5.86 -3.88
C TYR A 9 -3.68 7.12 -4.74
N GLU A 10 -3.51 6.96 -6.06
CA GLU A 10 -3.35 8.05 -7.03
C GLU A 10 -4.56 9.00 -7.01
N VAL A 11 -5.78 8.46 -6.94
CA VAL A 11 -7.02 9.25 -6.84
C VAL A 11 -7.33 9.71 -5.40
N LYS A 12 -6.39 9.54 -4.46
CA LYS A 12 -6.51 9.93 -3.03
C LYS A 12 -7.69 9.31 -2.29
N LEU A 13 -8.22 8.19 -2.78
CA LEU A 13 -9.25 7.38 -2.11
C LEU A 13 -8.65 6.37 -1.12
N PHE A 14 -7.33 6.20 -1.14
CA PHE A 14 -6.61 5.27 -0.29
C PHE A 14 -5.46 5.97 0.44
N THR A 15 -5.28 5.64 1.72
CA THR A 15 -4.20 6.21 2.54
C THR A 15 -3.05 5.22 2.69
N LYS A 16 -1.89 5.73 3.13
CA LYS A 16 -0.71 4.90 3.42
C LYS A 16 -0.98 3.85 4.50
N GLU A 17 -1.83 4.15 5.48
CA GLU A 17 -2.25 3.21 6.52
C GLU A 17 -3.07 2.06 5.95
N LYS A 18 -4.00 2.35 5.03
CA LYS A 18 -4.77 1.30 4.36
C LYS A 18 -3.88 0.44 3.46
N LEU A 19 -2.89 1.02 2.78
CA LEU A 19 -1.88 0.25 2.04
C LEU A 19 -1.04 -0.62 2.96
N ALA A 20 -0.72 -0.14 4.17
CA ALA A 20 0.04 -0.90 5.14
C ALA A 20 -0.78 -2.10 5.63
N LEU A 21 -2.08 -1.91 5.87
CA LEU A 21 -3.00 -3.02 6.15
C LEU A 21 -3.08 -4.00 4.98
N SER A 22 -3.24 -3.53 3.74
CA SER A 22 -3.23 -4.42 2.57
C SER A 22 -1.93 -5.20 2.44
N THR A 23 -0.80 -4.60 2.80
CA THR A 23 0.51 -5.29 2.85
C THR A 23 0.55 -6.31 3.99
N LYS A 24 0.03 -5.98 5.18
CA LYS A 24 -0.13 -6.90 6.33
C LYS A 24 -0.99 -8.11 6.01
N TYR A 25 -2.05 -7.93 5.21
CA TYR A 25 -2.93 -9.01 4.74
C TYR A 25 -2.39 -9.78 3.53
N ASN A 26 -1.13 -9.55 3.10
CA ASN A 26 -0.52 -10.15 1.92
C ASN A 26 -1.26 -9.84 0.59
N TRP A 27 -1.98 -8.73 0.49
CA TRP A 27 -2.62 -8.31 -0.78
C TRP A 27 -1.60 -7.72 -1.77
N ILE A 28 -0.54 -7.12 -1.24
CA ILE A 28 0.60 -6.57 -1.97
C ILE A 28 1.88 -6.85 -1.19
N THR A 29 3.02 -6.84 -1.88
CA THR A 29 4.33 -6.99 -1.24
C THR A 29 4.83 -5.67 -0.65
N PRO A 30 5.77 -5.69 0.31
CA PRO A 30 6.44 -4.49 0.80
C PRO A 30 7.12 -3.67 -0.31
N GLU A 31 7.61 -4.32 -1.37
CA GLU A 31 8.19 -3.64 -2.55
C GLU A 31 7.12 -2.86 -3.32
N GLN A 32 5.95 -3.48 -3.52
CA GLN A 32 4.79 -2.84 -4.14
C GLN A 32 4.25 -1.70 -3.29
N TYR A 33 4.21 -1.86 -1.96
CA TYR A 33 3.86 -0.77 -1.05
C TYR A 33 4.78 0.44 -1.24
N LYS A 34 6.10 0.19 -1.33
CA LYS A 34 7.11 1.22 -1.57
C LYS A 34 6.96 1.86 -2.95
N GLU A 35 6.59 1.09 -3.98
CA GLU A 35 6.31 1.64 -5.31
C GLU A 35 5.10 2.59 -5.31
N ILE A 36 4.04 2.28 -4.55
CA ILE A 36 2.84 3.11 -4.48
C ILE A 36 3.06 4.35 -3.62
N THR A 37 3.64 4.17 -2.43
CA THR A 37 3.72 5.23 -1.41
C THR A 37 5.01 6.05 -1.48
N GLY A 38 6.07 5.48 -2.03
CA GLY A 38 7.44 5.99 -1.91
C GLY A 38 8.12 5.67 -0.58
N ASP A 39 7.37 5.17 0.41
CA ASP A 39 7.86 4.91 1.76
C ASP A 39 8.19 3.44 1.98
N LYS A 40 9.11 3.17 2.92
CA LYS A 40 9.33 1.81 3.38
C LYS A 40 8.10 1.34 4.15
N TYR A 41 7.67 0.10 3.88
CA TYR A 41 6.63 -0.54 4.67
C TYR A 41 7.17 -0.79 6.09
N GLU A 42 6.61 -0.07 7.06
CA GLU A 42 6.82 -0.35 8.48
C GLU A 42 5.57 -1.03 9.03
N PRO A 43 5.66 -2.32 9.43
CA PRO A 43 4.54 -2.98 10.09
C PRO A 43 4.30 -2.30 11.44
N GLN A 44 3.28 -1.45 11.53
CA GLN A 44 2.78 -1.02 12.83
C GLN A 44 2.18 -2.24 13.53
N ALA A 45 2.78 -2.59 14.67
CA ALA A 45 2.47 -3.72 15.52
C ALA A 45 1.02 -3.67 16.00
#